data_AF-A0A8H6YAE0-F1
#
_entry.id   AF-A0A8H6YAE0-F1
#
_cell.length_a   1.000
_cell.length_b   1.000
_cell.length_c   1.000
_cell.angle_alpha   90.00
_cell.angle_beta   90.00
_cell.angle_gamma   90.00
#
_symmetry.space_group_name_H-M   'P 1'
#
loop_
_entity.id
_entity.type
_entity.pdbx_description
1 polymer ?
#
loop_
_entity_poly.entity_id
_entity_poly.type
_entity_poly.pdbx_seq_one_letter_code
_entity_poly.pdbx_strand_id
1 'polypeptide(L)'
;MRDPASIREVKLLVNLMVVQNQIEKIVTATAPWQPSPDLLKNIQNNAAAVLLSSKIRTYKGVTATNIIIEILKQHRFDLPAGIEHNPADLSKVIGATQEALTLRRSKFKKLKMPPKADQLSIFQLTTLFVDGTRCSVNVPVCARVALMRKVYLKEPRQKFWDAVDENLAKIRKRVDGDSKQIIRAFRHILNADHNSHGVKDYTLDDETVDGFQQQVDDMIDANLVDAASTA
;
A
#
# COMPACT_ATOMS: atom_id res chain seq x y z
N MET A 1 -65.98 -0.59 19.17
CA MET A 1 -64.87 -0.39 20.14
C MET A 1 -63.58 -0.78 19.43
N ARG A 2 -62.58 0.12 19.31
CA ARG A 2 -61.28 -0.25 18.74
C ARG A 2 -60.50 -1.07 19.78
N ASP A 3 -59.90 -2.17 19.35
CA ASP A 3 -59.14 -3.09 20.19
C ASP A 3 -57.98 -2.34 20.87
N PRO A 4 -57.85 -2.37 22.21
CA PRO A 4 -56.72 -1.77 22.94
C PRO A 4 -55.34 -2.19 22.40
N ALA A 5 -55.22 -3.41 21.85
CA ALA A 5 -53.99 -3.89 21.22
C ALA A 5 -53.64 -3.06 19.98
N SER A 6 -54.61 -2.80 19.10
CA SER A 6 -54.41 -1.99 17.90
C SER A 6 -53.97 -0.55 18.21
N ILE A 7 -54.47 0.03 19.30
CA ILE A 7 -54.08 1.37 19.75
C ILE A 7 -52.63 1.38 20.25
N ARG A 8 -52.18 0.31 20.92
CA ARG A 8 -50.80 0.16 21.39
C ARG A 8 -49.81 0.00 20.23
N GLU A 9 -50.17 -0.79 19.22
CA GLU A 9 -49.35 -1.00 18.03
C GLU A 9 -49.17 0.29 17.23
N VAL A 10 -50.25 1.06 17.04
CA VAL A 10 -50.17 2.37 16.37
C VAL A 10 -49.27 3.34 17.14
N LYS A 11 -49.35 3.37 18.48
CA LYS A 11 -48.46 4.20 19.31
C LYS A 11 -46.99 3.79 19.18
N LEU A 12 -46.70 2.49 19.13
CA LEU A 12 -45.34 1.98 18.90
C LEU A 12 -44.80 2.39 17.53
N LEU A 13 -45.62 2.25 16.47
CA LEU A 13 -45.24 2.65 15.13
C LEU A 13 -44.97 4.15 15.04
N VAL A 14 -45.83 4.99 15.62
CA VAL A 14 -45.62 6.44 15.66
C VAL A 14 -44.32 6.80 16.38
N ASN A 15 -44.04 6.17 17.52
CA ASN A 15 -42.80 6.41 18.25
C ASN A 15 -41.57 5.96 17.44
N LEU A 16 -41.64 4.82 16.75
CA LEU A 16 -40.59 4.35 15.85
C LEU A 16 -40.33 5.35 14.71
N MET A 17 -41.38 5.88 14.07
CA MET A 17 -41.24 6.89 13.02
C MET A 17 -40.65 8.20 13.55
N VAL A 18 -41.02 8.64 14.76
CA VAL A 18 -40.44 9.83 15.39
C VAL A 18 -38.96 9.62 15.67
N VAL A 19 -38.57 8.47 16.23
CA VAL A 19 -37.17 8.11 16.46
C VAL A 19 -36.41 8.07 15.14
N GLN A 20 -36.96 7.44 14.10
CA GLN A 20 -36.34 7.40 12.78
C GLN A 20 -36.12 8.80 12.20
N ASN A 21 -37.13 9.68 12.26
CA ASN A 21 -37.01 11.07 11.81
C ASN A 21 -35.97 11.87 12.62
N GLN A 22 -35.86 11.61 13.92
CA GLN A 22 -34.82 12.23 14.76
C GLN A 22 -33.42 11.73 14.38
N ILE A 23 -33.28 10.43 14.12
CA ILE A 23 -32.03 9.83 13.64
C ILE A 23 -31.65 10.44 12.28
N GLU A 24 -32.59 10.53 11.33
CA GLU A 24 -32.33 11.13 10.01
C GLU A 24 -31.90 12.60 10.12
N LYS A 25 -32.50 13.38 11.02
CA LYS A 25 -32.08 14.76 11.30
C LYS A 25 -30.67 14.84 11.87
N ILE A 26 -30.31 13.94 12.79
CA ILE A 26 -28.97 13.88 13.36
C ILE A 26 -27.95 13.49 12.27
N VAL A 27 -28.26 12.48 11.46
CA VAL A 27 -27.40 12.04 10.35
C VAL A 27 -27.19 13.15 9.32
N THR A 28 -28.25 13.89 8.96
CA THR A 28 -28.16 14.99 7.98
C THR A 28 -27.46 16.24 8.52
N ALA A 29 -27.53 16.49 9.83
CA ALA A 29 -26.83 17.61 10.47
C ALA A 29 -25.35 17.32 10.77
N THR A 30 -24.94 16.05 10.73
CA THR A 30 -23.55 15.66 11.02
C THR A 30 -22.67 15.99 9.82
N ALA A 31 -21.54 16.67 10.06
CA ALA A 31 -20.58 16.98 9.00
C ALA A 31 -20.08 15.69 8.32
N PRO A 32 -19.92 15.67 6.98
CA PRO A 32 -19.37 14.50 6.29
C PRO A 32 -18.01 14.15 6.87
N TRP A 33 -17.81 12.88 7.23
CA TRP A 33 -16.53 12.43 7.77
C TRP A 33 -15.40 12.68 6.77
N GLN A 34 -14.22 13.03 7.28
CA GLN A 34 -13.01 13.22 6.48
C GLN A 34 -11.85 12.45 7.10
N PRO A 35 -10.94 11.89 6.28
CA PRO A 35 -9.74 11.24 6.78
C PRO A 35 -8.93 12.17 7.68
N SER A 36 -8.52 11.68 8.86
CA SER A 36 -7.63 12.44 9.75
C SER A 36 -6.24 12.62 9.09
N PRO A 37 -5.50 13.68 9.45
CA PRO A 37 -4.11 13.85 9.00
C PRO A 37 -3.22 12.66 9.35
N ASP A 38 -3.47 12.02 10.50
CA ASP A 38 -2.72 10.85 10.96
C ASP A 38 -3.06 9.60 10.13
N LEU A 39 -4.34 9.40 9.77
CA LEU A 39 -4.75 8.36 8.82
C LEU A 39 -4.06 8.57 7.47
N LEU A 40 -4.02 9.79 6.94
CA LEU A 40 -3.32 10.09 5.69
C LEU A 40 -1.82 9.80 5.78
N LYS A 41 -1.17 10.12 6.91
CA LYS A 41 0.24 9.78 7.16
C LYS A 41 0.46 8.25 7.20
N ASN A 42 -0.43 7.52 7.86
CA ASN A 42 -0.38 6.05 7.89
C ASN A 42 -0.60 5.44 6.51
N ILE A 43 -1.52 5.97 5.71
CA ILE A 43 -1.71 5.57 4.31
C ILE A 43 -0.42 5.79 3.51
N GLN A 44 0.24 6.94 3.67
CA GLN A 44 1.50 7.23 2.97
C GLN A 44 2.64 6.29 3.37
N ASN A 45 2.74 5.92 4.65
CA ASN A 45 3.72 4.97 5.15
C ASN A 45 3.49 3.56 4.58
N ASN A 46 2.25 3.08 4.66
CA ASN A 46 1.88 1.76 4.14
C ASN A 46 2.01 1.70 2.61
N ALA A 47 1.68 2.78 1.90
CA ALA A 47 1.88 2.86 0.45
C ALA A 47 3.37 2.72 0.07
N ALA A 48 4.28 3.34 0.83
CA ALA A 48 5.71 3.17 0.59
C ALA A 48 6.17 1.72 0.87
N ALA A 49 5.76 1.15 2.01
CA ALA A 49 6.13 -0.21 2.39
C ALA A 49 5.62 -1.25 1.39
N VAL A 50 4.36 -1.14 0.96
CA VAL A 50 3.77 -2.04 -0.03
C VAL A 50 4.47 -1.93 -1.39
N LEU A 51 4.88 -0.73 -1.80
CA LEU A 51 5.65 -0.56 -3.04
C LEU A 51 7.07 -1.14 -2.94
N LEU A 52 7.65 -1.17 -1.74
CA LEU A 52 9.01 -1.65 -1.51
C LEU A 52 9.06 -3.15 -1.20
N SER A 53 7.93 -3.75 -0.86
CA SER A 53 7.81 -5.18 -0.59
C SER A 53 8.25 -6.03 -1.79
N SER A 54 9.02 -7.08 -1.51
CA SER A 54 9.38 -8.11 -2.48
C SER A 54 8.20 -9.04 -2.81
N LYS A 55 7.18 -9.08 -1.95
CA LYS A 55 6.04 -10.00 -2.03
C LYS A 55 4.96 -9.52 -2.99
N ILE A 56 4.82 -8.20 -3.19
CA ILE A 56 3.76 -7.66 -4.06
C ILE A 56 3.92 -8.09 -5.52
N ARG A 57 2.82 -8.62 -6.09
CA ARG A 57 2.84 -9.16 -7.45
C ARG A 57 2.95 -8.12 -8.54
N THR A 58 2.12 -7.10 -8.46
CA THR A 58 1.99 -6.03 -9.44
C THR A 58 1.87 -4.68 -8.75
N TYR A 59 2.47 -3.66 -9.34
CA TYR A 59 2.39 -2.26 -8.94
C TYR A 59 1.16 -1.55 -9.47
N LYS A 60 0.53 -2.11 -10.49
CA LYS A 60 -0.74 -1.66 -11.02
C LYS A 60 -1.90 -2.54 -10.58
N GLY A 61 -3.10 -1.98 -10.69
CA GLY A 61 -4.35 -2.63 -10.36
C GLY A 61 -4.79 -2.37 -8.92
N VAL A 62 -5.82 -3.12 -8.52
CA VAL A 62 -6.49 -2.95 -7.23
C VAL A 62 -5.74 -3.67 -6.11
N THR A 63 -4.83 -4.60 -6.43
CA THR A 63 -4.11 -5.44 -5.46
C THR A 63 -3.38 -4.63 -4.40
N ALA A 64 -2.54 -3.66 -4.80
CA ALA A 64 -1.81 -2.80 -3.85
C ALA A 64 -2.77 -2.00 -2.96
N THR A 65 -3.86 -1.49 -3.55
CA THR A 65 -4.87 -0.72 -2.83
C THR A 65 -5.60 -1.59 -1.81
N ASN A 66 -6.02 -2.80 -2.20
CA ASN A 66 -6.70 -3.74 -1.32
C ASN A 66 -5.83 -4.15 -0.14
N ILE A 67 -4.56 -4.48 -0.38
CA ILE A 67 -3.60 -4.82 0.69
C ILE A 67 -3.51 -3.68 1.71
N ILE A 68 -3.37 -2.44 1.24
CA ILE A 68 -3.29 -1.28 2.15
C ILE A 68 -4.61 -1.13 2.93
N ILE A 69 -5.77 -1.27 2.27
CA ILE A 69 -7.08 -1.18 2.93
C ILE A 69 -7.22 -2.24 4.03
N GLU A 70 -6.81 -3.48 3.77
CA GLU A 70 -6.86 -4.55 4.77
C GLU A 70 -5.91 -4.26 5.95
N ILE A 71 -4.70 -3.75 5.69
CA ILE A 71 -3.81 -3.28 6.76
C ILE A 71 -4.47 -2.17 7.58
N LEU A 72 -5.12 -1.20 6.93
CA LEU A 72 -5.80 -0.11 7.62
C LEU A 72 -6.98 -0.62 8.48
N LYS A 73 -7.77 -1.55 7.96
CA LYS A 73 -8.91 -2.17 8.68
C LYS A 73 -8.45 -2.95 9.91
N GLN A 74 -7.36 -3.71 9.79
CA GLN A 74 -6.83 -4.50 10.88
C GLN A 74 -6.29 -3.63 12.02
N HIS A 75 -5.57 -2.55 11.70
CA HIS A 75 -4.98 -1.67 12.70
C HIS A 75 -5.88 -0.51 13.12
N ARG A 76 -7.04 -0.32 12.47
CA ARG A 76 -8.06 0.69 12.80
C ARG A 76 -7.50 2.12 12.97
N PHE A 77 -6.50 2.51 12.17
CA PHE A 77 -5.81 3.81 12.24
C PHE A 77 -6.78 5.01 12.09
N ASP A 78 -7.40 5.46 13.18
CA ASP A 78 -8.47 6.49 13.19
C ASP A 78 -9.66 6.21 12.26
N LEU A 79 -9.86 4.95 11.86
CA LEU A 79 -11.02 4.59 11.04
C LEU A 79 -12.28 4.63 11.91
N PRO A 80 -13.37 5.28 11.45
CA PRO A 80 -14.62 5.27 12.20
C PRO A 80 -15.18 3.85 12.29
N ALA A 81 -15.83 3.56 13.41
CA ALA A 81 -16.46 2.27 13.63
C ALA A 81 -17.55 2.03 12.57
N GLY A 82 -17.52 0.86 11.93
CA GLY A 82 -18.49 0.49 10.91
C GLY A 82 -18.32 1.20 9.57
N ILE A 83 -17.15 1.79 9.27
CA ILE A 83 -16.85 2.39 7.95
C ILE A 83 -17.09 1.41 6.79
N GLU A 84 -16.99 0.11 7.05
CA GLU A 84 -17.23 -0.96 6.09
C GLU A 84 -18.68 -0.99 5.59
N HIS A 85 -19.62 -0.48 6.39
CA HIS A 85 -21.03 -0.35 6.02
C HIS A 85 -21.35 0.99 5.37
N ASN A 86 -20.41 1.94 5.37
CA ASN A 86 -20.56 3.24 4.72
C ASN A 86 -19.69 3.31 3.44
N PRO A 87 -20.26 3.01 2.26
CA PRO A 87 -19.49 3.01 1.01
C PRO A 87 -18.93 4.37 0.65
N ALA A 88 -19.57 5.48 1.05
CA ALA A 88 -19.10 6.82 0.74
C ALA A 88 -17.82 7.16 1.50
N ASP A 89 -17.76 6.83 2.79
CA ASP A 89 -16.58 7.09 3.62
C ASP A 89 -15.45 6.12 3.29
N LEU A 90 -15.77 4.84 3.04
CA LEU A 90 -14.78 3.88 2.54
C LEU A 90 -14.19 4.33 1.20
N SER A 91 -15.00 4.89 0.30
CA SER A 91 -14.51 5.43 -0.98
C SER A 91 -13.52 6.57 -0.81
N LYS A 92 -13.63 7.39 0.25
CA LYS A 92 -12.63 8.43 0.55
C LYS A 92 -11.28 7.82 0.95
N VAL A 93 -11.30 6.76 1.75
CA VAL A 93 -10.08 6.02 2.14
C VAL A 93 -9.44 5.33 0.93
N ILE A 94 -10.25 4.71 0.07
CA ILE A 94 -9.79 4.10 -1.19
C ILE A 94 -9.12 5.16 -2.07
N GLY A 95 -9.78 6.31 -2.25
CA GLY A 95 -9.27 7.44 -3.04
C GLY A 95 -7.93 7.94 -2.51
N ALA A 96 -7.83 8.21 -1.20
CA ALA A 96 -6.59 8.63 -0.55
C ALA A 96 -5.46 7.60 -0.70
N THR A 97 -5.79 6.31 -0.66
CA THR A 97 -4.82 5.22 -0.87
C THR A 97 -4.31 5.19 -2.31
N GLN A 98 -5.20 5.32 -3.30
CA GLN A 98 -4.82 5.37 -4.72
C GLN A 98 -3.97 6.60 -5.04
N GLU A 99 -4.32 7.74 -4.45
CA GLU A 99 -3.55 8.97 -4.56
C GLU A 99 -2.15 8.80 -3.96
N ALA A 100 -2.03 8.26 -2.74
CA ALA A 100 -0.75 8.02 -2.09
C ALA A 100 0.16 7.09 -2.93
N LEU A 101 -0.37 6.01 -3.48
CA LEU A 101 0.36 5.13 -4.41
C LEU A 101 0.80 5.87 -5.66
N THR A 102 -0.03 6.75 -6.21
CA THR A 102 0.30 7.54 -7.40
C THR A 102 1.37 8.59 -7.11
N LEU A 103 1.28 9.29 -5.99
CA LEU A 103 2.29 10.25 -5.54
C LEU A 103 3.64 9.57 -5.30
N ARG A 104 3.68 8.40 -4.65
CA ARG A 104 4.92 7.64 -4.43
C ARG A 104 5.54 7.19 -5.75
N ARG A 105 4.73 6.66 -6.66
CA ARG A 105 5.19 6.29 -8.02
C ARG A 105 5.72 7.50 -8.79
N SER A 106 5.09 8.67 -8.66
CA SER A 106 5.56 9.93 -9.25
C SER A 106 6.87 10.40 -8.62
N LYS A 107 6.99 10.33 -7.29
CA LYS A 107 8.23 10.64 -6.54
C LYS A 107 9.40 9.82 -7.08
N PHE A 108 9.21 8.51 -7.27
CA PHE A 108 10.25 7.64 -7.83
C PHE A 108 10.75 8.13 -9.20
N LYS A 109 9.82 8.43 -10.13
CA LYS A 109 10.19 8.91 -11.47
C LYS A 109 10.87 10.28 -11.48
N LYS A 110 10.58 11.12 -10.48
CA LYS A 110 11.20 12.44 -10.31
C LYS A 110 12.59 12.38 -9.71
N LEU A 111 12.98 11.27 -9.06
CA LEU A 111 14.37 11.03 -8.69
C LEU A 111 15.16 10.96 -9.99
N LYS A 112 15.87 12.05 -10.32
CA LYS A 112 16.75 12.10 -11.48
C LYS A 112 17.71 10.93 -11.34
N MET A 113 17.58 9.93 -12.19
CA MET A 113 18.51 8.80 -12.28
C MET A 113 19.51 9.16 -13.39
N PRO A 114 20.58 9.93 -13.09
CA PRO A 114 21.52 10.35 -14.12
C PRO A 114 22.25 9.12 -14.69
N PRO A 115 22.78 9.19 -15.93
CA PRO A 115 23.71 8.21 -16.44
C PRO A 115 25.14 8.43 -15.89
N LYS A 116 25.70 7.36 -15.32
CA LYS A 116 27.11 7.02 -14.95
C LYS A 116 28.02 8.00 -14.20
N ALA A 117 27.99 9.31 -14.39
CA ALA A 117 29.00 10.22 -13.80
C ALA A 117 28.59 10.82 -12.44
N ASP A 118 27.30 11.12 -12.24
CA ASP A 118 26.74 11.71 -11.00
C ASP A 118 25.76 10.75 -10.29
N GLN A 119 25.98 9.44 -10.41
CA GLN A 119 24.99 8.45 -9.97
C GLN A 119 24.97 8.28 -8.46
N LEU A 120 23.80 8.57 -7.88
CA LEU A 120 23.46 8.20 -6.52
C LEU A 120 23.67 6.70 -6.32
N SER A 121 24.27 6.35 -5.17
CA SER A 121 24.33 4.96 -4.74
C SER A 121 22.91 4.41 -4.56
N ILE A 122 22.73 3.09 -4.66
CA ILE A 122 21.40 2.50 -4.44
C ILE A 122 20.88 2.79 -3.03
N PHE A 123 21.78 2.88 -2.05
CA PHE A 123 21.44 3.32 -0.69
C PHE A 123 20.89 4.73 -0.69
N GLN A 124 21.62 5.70 -1.24
CA GLN A 124 21.19 7.10 -1.32
C GLN A 124 19.86 7.25 -2.06
N LEU A 125 19.69 6.53 -3.18
CA LEU A 125 18.45 6.53 -3.95
C LEU A 125 17.29 5.98 -3.11
N THR A 126 17.55 4.91 -2.37
CA THR A 126 16.56 4.29 -1.49
C THR A 126 16.20 5.23 -0.34
N THR A 127 17.20 5.86 0.32
CA THR A 127 17.01 6.87 1.36
C THR A 127 16.12 8.02 0.88
N LEU A 128 16.40 8.59 -0.31
CA LEU A 128 15.57 9.65 -0.90
C LEU A 128 14.15 9.18 -1.21
N PHE A 129 13.98 7.91 -1.59
CA PHE A 129 12.67 7.36 -1.88
C PHE A 129 11.83 7.16 -0.60
N VAL A 130 12.42 6.56 0.44
CA VAL A 130 11.78 6.33 1.74
C VAL A 130 11.68 7.58 2.60
N ASP A 131 12.33 8.68 2.21
CA ASP A 131 12.25 9.94 2.93
C ASP A 131 10.79 10.38 3.20
N GLY A 132 10.55 10.81 4.43
CA GLY A 132 9.22 11.11 4.97
C GLY A 132 8.33 9.87 5.16
N THR A 133 8.90 8.68 5.36
CA THR A 133 8.14 7.46 5.70
C THR A 133 8.71 6.77 6.94
N ARG A 134 7.98 5.77 7.44
CA ARG A 134 8.47 4.84 8.48
C ARG A 134 9.35 3.70 7.94
N CYS A 135 9.53 3.57 6.63
CA CYS A 135 10.35 2.49 6.06
C CYS A 135 11.83 2.76 6.32
N SER A 136 12.54 1.80 6.91
CA SER A 136 13.99 1.84 6.99
C SER A 136 14.66 1.26 5.73
N VAL A 137 15.88 1.73 5.44
CA VAL A 137 16.66 1.26 4.30
C VAL A 137 17.35 -0.05 4.68
N ASN A 138 16.97 -1.14 4.02
CA ASN A 138 17.57 -2.47 4.20
C ASN A 138 17.84 -3.13 2.84
N VAL A 139 18.45 -4.33 2.85
CA VAL A 139 18.83 -5.06 1.63
C VAL A 139 17.62 -5.39 0.73
N PRO A 140 16.50 -5.95 1.25
CA PRO A 140 15.30 -6.17 0.44
C PRO A 140 14.76 -4.92 -0.23
N VAL A 141 14.66 -3.81 0.51
CA VAL A 141 14.17 -2.52 0.02
C VAL A 141 15.11 -1.97 -1.07
N CYS A 142 16.42 -2.02 -0.85
CA CYS A 142 17.41 -1.62 -1.85
C CYS A 142 17.33 -2.47 -3.11
N ALA A 143 17.17 -3.79 -2.99
CA ALA A 143 17.04 -4.69 -4.12
C ALA A 143 15.80 -4.37 -4.96
N ARG A 144 14.71 -3.93 -4.30
CA ARG A 144 13.51 -3.48 -4.99
C ARG A 144 13.75 -2.22 -5.81
N VAL A 145 14.39 -1.23 -5.18
CA VAL A 145 14.76 0.03 -5.84
C VAL A 145 15.76 -0.22 -6.98
N ALA A 146 16.65 -1.20 -6.84
CA ALA A 146 17.61 -1.57 -7.88
C ALA A 146 16.90 -2.14 -9.12
N LEU A 147 15.87 -2.97 -8.93
CA LEU A 147 15.02 -3.41 -10.04
C LEU A 147 14.35 -2.21 -10.72
N MET A 148 13.78 -1.29 -9.95
CA MET A 148 13.13 -0.11 -10.49
C MET A 148 14.12 0.75 -11.29
N ARG A 149 15.33 0.98 -10.77
CA ARG A 149 16.40 1.70 -11.47
C ARG A 149 16.81 1.00 -12.77
N LYS A 150 17.02 -0.32 -12.73
CA LYS A 150 17.35 -1.14 -13.90
C LYS A 150 16.30 -1.00 -15.00
N VAL A 151 15.01 -0.99 -14.65
CA VAL A 151 13.92 -0.81 -15.61
C VAL A 151 13.89 0.63 -16.12
N TYR A 152 14.10 1.62 -15.25
CA TYR A 152 14.05 3.03 -15.61
C TYR A 152 15.15 3.41 -16.61
N LEU A 153 16.36 2.88 -16.42
CA LEU A 153 17.48 3.11 -17.34
C LEU A 153 17.23 2.53 -18.74
N LYS A 154 16.35 1.53 -18.86
CA LYS A 154 15.93 0.98 -20.16
C LYS A 154 14.72 1.71 -20.73
N GLU A 155 13.74 2.01 -19.88
CA GLU A 155 12.43 2.55 -20.25
C GLU A 155 11.95 3.62 -19.24
N PRO A 156 12.44 4.87 -19.33
CA PRO A 156 12.09 5.92 -18.36
C PRO A 156 10.68 6.52 -18.57
N ARG A 157 10.00 6.13 -19.66
CA ARG A 157 8.78 6.80 -20.16
C ARG A 157 7.48 6.26 -19.54
N GLN A 158 6.34 6.54 -20.18
CA GLN A 158 4.99 6.25 -19.66
C GLN A 158 4.79 4.78 -19.25
N LYS A 159 5.37 3.83 -19.99
CA LYS A 159 5.27 2.39 -19.75
C LYS A 159 6.17 1.83 -18.64
N PHE A 160 6.94 2.69 -17.95
CA PHE A 160 7.86 2.26 -16.90
C PHE A 160 7.25 1.26 -15.90
N TRP A 161 6.09 1.56 -15.33
CA TRP A 161 5.45 0.69 -14.34
C TRP A 161 4.96 -0.64 -14.94
N ASP A 162 4.53 -0.63 -16.21
CA ASP A 162 4.20 -1.87 -16.93
C ASP A 162 5.43 -2.74 -17.12
N ALA A 163 6.56 -2.12 -17.50
CA ALA A 163 7.83 -2.81 -17.64
C ALA A 163 8.35 -3.36 -16.30
N VAL A 164 8.12 -2.66 -15.18
CA VAL A 164 8.46 -3.17 -13.84
C VAL A 164 7.61 -4.40 -13.52
N ASP A 165 6.29 -4.34 -13.76
CA ASP A 165 5.37 -5.47 -13.54
C ASP A 165 5.71 -6.67 -14.42
N GLU A 166 6.09 -6.44 -15.68
CA GLU A 166 6.55 -7.49 -16.58
C GLU A 166 7.86 -8.13 -16.11
N ASN A 167 8.83 -7.33 -15.62
CA ASN A 167 10.07 -7.86 -15.06
C ASN A 167 9.80 -8.70 -13.80
N LEU A 168 8.85 -8.27 -12.97
CA LEU A 168 8.42 -9.05 -11.81
C LEU A 168 7.78 -10.38 -12.19
N ALA A 169 6.89 -10.37 -13.18
CA ALA A 169 6.27 -11.58 -13.70
C ALA A 169 7.33 -12.53 -14.28
N LYS A 170 8.33 -12.01 -15.00
CA LYS A 170 9.47 -12.79 -15.52
C LYS A 170 10.30 -13.42 -14.41
N ILE A 171 10.61 -12.67 -13.34
CA ILE A 171 11.34 -13.20 -12.17
C ILE A 171 10.54 -14.35 -11.57
N ARG A 172 9.24 -14.16 -11.30
CA ARG A 172 8.38 -15.20 -10.70
C ARG A 172 8.23 -16.43 -11.57
N LYS A 173 8.02 -16.26 -12.87
CA LYS A 173 7.89 -17.37 -13.82
C LYS A 173 9.16 -18.21 -13.90
N ARG A 174 10.34 -17.57 -13.79
CA ARG A 174 11.63 -18.27 -13.82
C ARG A 174 11.90 -19.10 -12.56
N VAL A 175 11.34 -18.71 -11.43
CA VAL A 175 11.61 -19.32 -10.10
C VAL A 175 10.42 -20.10 -9.54
N ASP A 176 9.38 -20.31 -10.35
CA ASP A 176 8.14 -21.03 -10.00
C ASP A 176 7.50 -20.59 -8.66
N GLY A 177 7.64 -19.31 -8.32
CA GLY A 177 7.10 -18.76 -7.07
C GLY A 177 7.86 -19.13 -5.79
N ASP A 178 9.00 -19.83 -5.85
CA ASP A 178 9.81 -20.14 -4.66
C ASP A 178 10.39 -18.85 -4.04
N SER A 179 9.93 -18.54 -2.83
CA SER A 179 10.35 -17.35 -2.07
C SER A 179 11.87 -17.25 -1.90
N LYS A 180 12.58 -18.37 -1.70
CA LYS A 180 14.05 -18.36 -1.54
C LYS A 180 14.75 -17.99 -2.85
N GLN A 181 14.22 -18.44 -3.98
CA GLN A 181 14.76 -18.13 -5.29
C GLN A 181 14.42 -16.70 -5.73
N ILE A 182 13.25 -16.17 -5.34
CA ILE A 182 12.90 -14.75 -5.53
C ILE A 182 13.93 -13.87 -4.81
N ILE A 183 14.26 -14.19 -3.55
CA ILE A 183 15.30 -13.46 -2.79
C ILE A 183 16.65 -13.52 -3.51
N ARG A 184 17.07 -14.69 -4.01
CA ARG A 184 18.31 -14.84 -4.80
C ARG A 184 18.29 -13.99 -6.08
N ALA A 185 17.17 -13.93 -6.79
CA ALA A 185 17.02 -13.11 -7.98
C ALA A 185 17.17 -11.61 -7.67
N PHE A 186 16.56 -11.15 -6.56
CA PHE A 186 16.70 -9.77 -6.10
C PHE A 186 18.12 -9.44 -5.64
N ARG A 187 18.81 -10.35 -4.94
CA ARG A 187 20.24 -10.18 -4.62
C ARG A 187 21.10 -10.06 -5.87
N HIS A 188 20.84 -10.86 -6.89
CA HIS A 188 21.56 -10.77 -8.16
C HIS A 188 21.33 -9.41 -8.85
N ILE A 189 20.11 -8.88 -8.82
CA ILE A 189 19.79 -7.54 -9.33
C ILE A 189 20.53 -6.46 -8.55
N LEU A 190 20.54 -6.55 -7.22
CA LEU A 190 21.24 -5.60 -6.36
C LEU A 190 22.76 -5.62 -6.61
N ASN A 191 23.37 -6.80 -6.74
CA ASN A 191 24.79 -6.93 -7.04
C ASN A 191 25.15 -6.37 -8.43
N ALA A 192 24.31 -6.62 -9.45
CA ALA A 192 24.51 -6.07 -10.78
C ALA A 192 24.43 -4.52 -10.77
N ASP A 193 23.52 -3.99 -9.96
CA ASP A 193 23.31 -2.57 -9.76
C ASP A 193 24.49 -1.92 -9.01
N HIS A 194 25.00 -2.57 -7.96
CA HIS A 194 26.25 -2.17 -7.28
C HIS A 194 27.45 -2.12 -8.22
N ASN A 195 27.61 -3.13 -9.07
CA ASN A 195 28.71 -3.18 -10.04
C ASN A 195 28.61 -2.08 -11.11
N SER A 196 27.39 -1.63 -11.42
CA SER A 196 27.14 -0.67 -12.50
C SER A 196 27.21 0.79 -12.05
N HIS A 197 26.93 1.06 -10.78
CA HIS A 197 26.67 2.41 -10.25
C HIS A 197 27.43 2.70 -8.95
N GLY A 198 28.47 1.91 -8.68
CA GLY A 198 29.08 1.75 -7.37
C GLY A 198 29.39 3.03 -6.60
N VAL A 199 28.99 3.03 -5.33
CA VAL A 199 29.65 3.74 -4.22
C VAL A 199 29.53 2.80 -3.02
N LYS A 200 30.66 2.25 -2.54
CA LYS A 200 30.74 1.24 -1.46
C LYS A 200 30.81 1.86 -0.05
N ASP A 201 30.31 3.07 0.13
CA ASP A 201 30.49 3.81 1.39
C ASP A 201 29.39 3.53 2.43
N TYR A 202 28.71 2.39 2.32
CA TYR A 202 27.68 1.99 3.26
C TYR A 202 27.67 0.47 3.46
N THR A 203 27.46 0.07 4.71
CA THR A 203 27.17 -1.31 5.10
C THR A 203 25.68 -1.40 5.40
N LEU A 204 24.97 -2.23 4.64
CA LEU A 204 23.62 -2.66 5.01
C LEU A 204 23.76 -3.92 5.85
N ASP A 205 23.07 -3.96 6.98
CA ASP A 205 22.91 -5.20 7.72
C ASP A 205 21.98 -6.13 6.92
N ASP A 206 22.47 -7.32 6.60
CA ASP A 206 21.74 -8.31 5.78
C ASP A 206 20.60 -8.98 6.58
N GLU A 207 20.61 -8.82 7.92
CA GLU A 207 19.76 -9.55 8.87
C GLU A 207 18.59 -8.74 9.46
N THR A 208 18.59 -7.41 9.37
CA THR A 208 17.52 -6.59 9.97
C THR A 208 16.51 -6.12 8.92
N VAL A 209 15.48 -6.94 8.70
CA VAL A 209 14.24 -6.42 8.11
C VAL A 209 13.61 -5.50 9.15
N ASP A 210 13.30 -4.28 8.74
CA ASP A 210 12.60 -3.30 9.56
C ASP A 210 11.32 -3.92 10.13
N GLY A 211 11.06 -3.78 11.43
CA GLY A 211 9.88 -4.38 12.06
C GLY A 211 8.58 -3.94 11.39
N PHE A 212 8.53 -2.71 10.88
CA PHE A 212 7.41 -2.20 10.11
C PHE A 212 7.28 -2.85 8.73
N GLN A 213 8.38 -2.99 7.99
CA GLN A 213 8.37 -3.63 6.67
C GLN A 213 8.02 -5.12 6.77
N GLN A 214 8.50 -5.82 7.80
CA GLN A 214 8.16 -7.21 8.05
C GLN A 214 6.66 -7.39 8.32
N GLN A 215 6.05 -6.52 9.14
CA GLN A 215 4.61 -6.54 9.39
C GLN A 215 3.81 -6.37 8.09
N VAL A 216 4.23 -5.45 7.21
CA VAL A 216 3.57 -5.26 5.92
C VAL A 216 3.76 -6.48 5.01
N ASP A 217 4.95 -7.08 4.99
CA ASP A 217 5.23 -8.27 4.18
C ASP A 217 4.42 -9.49 4.66
N ASP A 218 4.29 -9.70 5.97
CA ASP A 218 3.48 -10.77 6.56
C ASP A 218 1.99 -10.60 6.18
N MET A 219 1.51 -9.36 6.19
CA MET A 219 0.15 -9.00 5.79
C MET A 219 -0.09 -9.22 4.30
N ILE A 220 0.91 -8.96 3.45
CA ILE A 220 0.84 -9.27 2.02
C ILE A 220 0.74 -10.78 1.83
N ASP A 221 1.56 -11.55 2.53
CA ASP A 221 1.55 -13.01 2.44
C ASP A 221 0.18 -13.59 2.89
N ALA A 222 -0.38 -13.11 4.00
CA ALA A 222 -1.71 -13.52 4.47
C ALA A 222 -2.81 -13.26 3.42
N ASN A 223 -2.85 -12.05 2.85
CA ASN A 223 -3.82 -11.69 1.81
C ASN A 223 -3.63 -12.49 0.51
N LEU A 224 -2.40 -12.92 0.19
CA LEU A 224 -2.15 -13.77 -0.97
C LEU A 224 -2.63 -15.21 -0.75
N VAL A 225 -2.59 -15.72 0.49
CA VAL A 225 -3.15 -17.04 0.84
C VAL A 225 -4.68 -17.00 0.74
N ASP A 226 -5.31 -15.95 1.26
CA ASP A 226 -6.78 -15.81 1.24
C ASP A 226 -7.34 -15.64 -0.19
N ALA A 227 -6.60 -14.95 -1.06
CA ALA A 227 -6.96 -14.84 -2.47
C ALA A 227 -6.78 -16.16 -3.25
N ALA A 228 -5.94 -17.08 -2.77
CA ALA A 228 -5.72 -18.39 -3.39
C ALA A 228 -6.69 -19.47 -2.87
N SER A 229 -7.25 -19.30 -1.67
CA SER A 229 -8.28 -20.19 -1.10
C SER A 229 -9.70 -19.88 -1.58
N THR A 230 -9.90 -18.70 -2.16
CA THR A 230 -11.19 -18.21 -2.68
C THR A 230 -11.33 -18.31 -4.21
N ALA A 231 -10.33 -18.85 -4.91
CA ALA A 231 -10.30 -19.06 -6.36
C ALA A 231 -10.35 -20.55 -6.72
#